data_AF-A0A3M0ZVZ6-F1
#
_entry.id   AF-A0A3M0ZVZ6-F1
#
_cell.length_a   1.000
_cell.length_b   1.000
_cell.length_c   1.000
_cell.angle_alpha   90.00
_cell.angle_beta   90.00
_cell.angle_gamma   90.00
#
_symmetry.space_group_name_H-M   'P 1'
#
loop_
_entity.id
_entity.type
_entity.pdbx_description
1 polymer ?
#
loop_
_entity_poly.entity_id
_entity_poly.type
_entity_poly.pdbx_seq_one_letter_code
_entity_poly.pdbx_strand_id
1 'polypeptide(L)'
;LEAIRRLGAAGVPTGVMVAPVIPALTDHEIEAILEAARDAGATHAAWIMLRLPREVRDLFAEWLAEETPDRARRILHRIEAVRGGRLNDPRFGARMRGDGLFAELVARRFRLAVQRLGLVTRPPTLDCTRFTVAPKSPQQLDLNL
;
A
#
# COMPACT_ATOMS: atom_id res chain seq x y z
N LEU A 1 -12.19 8.91 -1.05
CA LEU A 1 -13.07 8.55 -2.18
C LEU A 1 -13.42 9.74 -3.07
N GLU A 2 -13.79 10.91 -2.53
CA GLU A 2 -14.08 12.12 -3.32
C GLU A 2 -13.00 12.47 -4.35
N ALA A 3 -11.73 12.41 -3.94
CA ALA A 3 -10.60 12.66 -4.85
C ALA A 3 -10.61 11.71 -6.06
N ILE A 4 -10.89 10.42 -5.86
CA ILE A 4 -10.99 9.43 -6.94
C ILE A 4 -12.14 9.80 -7.88
N ARG A 5 -13.31 10.14 -7.33
CA ARG A 5 -14.48 10.56 -8.14
C ARG A 5 -14.17 11.77 -9.01
N ARG A 6 -13.57 12.81 -8.44
CA ARG A 6 -13.27 14.05 -9.16
C ARG A 6 -12.20 13.87 -10.22
N LEU A 7 -11.14 13.13 -9.91
CA LEU A 7 -10.08 12.83 -10.88
C LEU A 7 -10.60 11.95 -12.01
N GLY A 8 -11.37 10.91 -11.68
CA GLY A 8 -12.01 10.03 -12.67
C GLY A 8 -12.97 10.79 -13.59
N ALA A 9 -13.82 11.67 -13.04
CA ALA A 9 -14.72 12.52 -13.82
C ALA A 9 -13.98 13.50 -14.75
N ALA A 10 -12.77 13.91 -14.39
CA ALA A 10 -11.89 14.73 -15.22
C ALA A 10 -11.06 13.91 -16.24
N GLY A 11 -11.28 12.59 -16.33
CA GLY A 11 -10.55 11.70 -17.22
C GLY A 11 -9.13 11.36 -16.77
N VAL A 12 -8.76 11.69 -15.52
CA VAL A 12 -7.44 11.37 -14.95
C VAL A 12 -7.44 9.93 -14.43
N PRO A 13 -6.60 9.03 -14.98
CA PRO A 13 -6.57 7.65 -14.52
C PRO A 13 -6.16 7.58 -13.05
N THR A 14 -7.03 6.99 -12.23
CA THR A 14 -6.85 6.95 -10.78
C THR A 14 -6.94 5.52 -10.25
N GLY A 15 -6.16 5.20 -9.22
CA GLY A 15 -6.16 3.90 -8.58
C GLY A 15 -6.13 4.01 -7.06
N VAL A 16 -6.14 2.85 -6.39
CA VAL A 16 -6.07 2.76 -4.94
C VAL A 16 -4.88 1.90 -4.50
N MET A 17 -4.19 2.35 -3.44
CA MET A 17 -3.16 1.57 -2.75
C MET A 17 -3.72 1.15 -1.40
N VAL A 18 -4.00 -0.15 -1.22
CA VAL A 18 -4.39 -0.71 0.09
C VAL A 18 -3.13 -0.88 0.92
N ALA A 19 -2.83 0.11 1.76
CA ALA A 19 -1.63 0.09 2.59
C ALA A 19 -1.80 0.94 3.87
N PRO A 20 -1.19 0.51 4.99
CA PRO A 20 -0.56 -0.79 5.18
C PRO A 20 -1.60 -1.89 5.37
N VAL A 21 -1.38 -3.05 4.74
CA VAL A 21 -2.07 -4.29 5.13
C VAL A 21 -1.35 -4.84 6.36
N ILE A 22 -2.04 -4.83 7.51
CA ILE A 22 -1.55 -5.30 8.81
C ILE A 22 -2.25 -6.63 9.14
N PRO A 23 -1.52 -7.74 9.22
CA PRO A 23 -2.09 -9.04 9.57
C PRO A 23 -2.89 -9.02 10.88
N ALA A 24 -4.12 -9.53 10.84
CA ALA A 24 -5.06 -9.60 11.95
C ALA A 24 -5.52 -8.24 12.52
N LEU A 25 -5.28 -7.15 11.79
CA LEU A 25 -5.74 -5.80 12.14
C LEU A 25 -6.49 -5.14 10.98
N THR A 26 -5.85 -4.90 9.82
CA THR A 26 -6.48 -4.22 8.66
C THR A 26 -6.69 -5.12 7.44
N ASP A 27 -6.19 -6.37 7.45
CA ASP A 27 -6.29 -7.28 6.30
C ASP A 27 -7.73 -7.66 5.92
N HIS A 28 -8.67 -7.53 6.85
CA HIS A 28 -10.09 -7.77 6.61
C HIS A 28 -10.76 -6.67 5.77
N GLU A 29 -10.13 -5.49 5.65
CA GLU A 29 -10.70 -4.33 4.96
C GLU A 29 -10.39 -4.30 3.44
N ILE A 30 -9.54 -5.21 2.96
CA ILE A 30 -9.04 -5.22 1.57
C ILE A 30 -10.19 -5.14 0.56
N GLU A 31 -11.17 -6.03 0.68
CA GLU A 31 -12.27 -6.15 -0.28
C GLU A 31 -13.17 -4.91 -0.23
N ALA A 32 -13.51 -4.42 0.96
CA ALA A 32 -14.37 -3.25 1.14
C ALA A 32 -13.71 -1.96 0.58
N ILE A 33 -12.40 -1.79 0.80
CA ILE A 33 -11.65 -0.67 0.24
C ILE A 33 -11.65 -0.73 -1.29
N LEU A 34 -11.41 -1.90 -1.87
CA LEU A 34 -11.39 -2.09 -3.33
C LEU A 34 -12.78 -1.83 -3.94
N GLU A 35 -13.84 -2.32 -3.31
CA GLU A 35 -15.22 -2.07 -3.74
C GLU A 35 -15.53 -0.58 -3.74
N ALA A 36 -15.29 0.10 -2.62
CA ALA A 36 -15.54 1.53 -2.50
C ALA A 36 -14.69 2.37 -3.46
N ALA A 37 -13.43 1.97 -3.70
CA ALA A 37 -12.56 2.65 -4.66
C ALA A 37 -13.04 2.47 -6.11
N ARG A 38 -13.47 1.26 -6.48
CA ARG A 38 -14.04 0.97 -7.80
C ARG A 38 -15.33 1.76 -8.01
N ASP A 39 -16.22 1.80 -7.03
CA ASP A 39 -17.46 2.57 -7.11
C ASP A 39 -17.19 4.08 -7.23
N ALA A 40 -16.07 4.54 -6.67
CA ALA A 40 -15.58 5.90 -6.84
C ALA A 40 -14.89 6.18 -8.19
N GLY A 41 -14.70 5.18 -9.06
CA GLY A 41 -14.10 5.33 -10.39
C GLY A 41 -12.62 4.96 -10.48
N ALA A 42 -12.05 4.25 -9.49
CA ALA A 42 -10.70 3.72 -9.60
C ALA A 42 -10.62 2.65 -10.71
N THR A 43 -9.54 2.65 -11.49
CA THR A 43 -9.31 1.71 -12.59
C THR A 43 -8.26 0.66 -12.26
N HIS A 44 -7.40 0.93 -11.28
CA HIS A 44 -6.32 0.05 -10.89
C HIS A 44 -6.12 0.03 -9.38
N ALA A 45 -5.51 -1.05 -8.88
CA ALA A 45 -5.24 -1.22 -7.48
C ALA A 45 -3.89 -1.87 -7.21
N ALA A 46 -3.29 -1.51 -6.07
CA ALA A 46 -2.12 -2.16 -5.51
C ALA A 46 -2.30 -2.35 -4.00
N TRP A 47 -1.44 -3.16 -3.40
CA TRP A 47 -1.40 -3.33 -1.95
C TRP A 47 0.02 -3.52 -1.48
N ILE A 48 0.28 -3.12 -0.23
CA ILE A 48 1.57 -3.29 0.43
C ILE A 48 1.33 -3.76 1.86
N MET A 49 2.04 -4.81 2.25
CA MET A 49 2.09 -5.27 3.64
C MET A 49 2.84 -4.28 4.53
N LEU A 50 2.44 -4.16 5.80
CA LEU A 50 3.10 -3.30 6.78
C LEU A 50 4.63 -3.47 6.76
N ARG A 51 5.34 -2.35 6.82
CA ARG A 51 6.79 -2.26 6.90
C ARG A 51 7.16 -1.51 8.17
N LEU A 52 8.10 -2.05 8.93
CA LEU A 52 8.53 -1.50 10.21
C LEU A 52 10.04 -1.22 10.18
N PRO A 53 10.50 -0.20 9.44
CA PRO A 53 11.91 0.13 9.38
C PRO A 53 12.39 0.74 10.71
N ARG A 54 13.52 0.24 11.22
CA ARG A 54 14.26 0.84 12.35
C ARG A 54 13.35 1.10 13.57
N GLU A 55 13.34 2.32 14.10
CA GLU A 55 12.64 2.75 15.32
C GLU A 55 11.11 2.60 15.20
N VAL A 56 10.56 2.65 13.97
CA VAL A 56 9.12 2.49 13.73
C VAL A 56 8.61 1.14 14.24
N ARG A 57 9.46 0.11 14.29
CA ARG A 57 9.11 -1.19 14.85
C ARG A 57 8.70 -1.09 16.31
N ASP A 58 9.50 -0.38 17.11
CA ASP A 58 9.34 -0.32 18.56
C ASP A 58 8.15 0.61 18.89
N LEU A 59 8.05 1.75 18.20
CA LEU A 59 6.88 2.64 18.27
C LEU A 59 5.57 1.93 17.91
N PHE A 60 5.58 1.08 16.88
CA PHE A 60 4.38 0.33 16.50
C PHE A 60 4.00 -0.73 17.54
N ALA A 61 4.98 -1.37 18.18
CA ALA A 61 4.72 -2.35 19.24
C ALA A 61 4.12 -1.67 20.49
N GLU A 62 4.66 -0.51 20.88
CA GLU A 62 4.12 0.32 21.96
C GLU A 62 2.68 0.77 21.64
N TRP A 63 2.46 1.33 20.46
CA TRP A 63 1.13 1.72 19.99
C TRP A 63 0.13 0.55 20.00
N LEU A 64 0.53 -0.65 19.58
CA LEU A 64 -0.33 -1.83 19.64
C LEU A 64 -0.70 -2.21 21.08
N ALA A 65 0.26 -2.10 22.01
CA ALA A 65 0.04 -2.40 23.42
C ALA A 65 -0.93 -1.42 24.09
N GLU A 66 -0.94 -0.16 23.64
CA GLU A 66 -1.86 0.87 24.12
C GLU A 66 -3.26 0.75 23.49
N GLU A 67 -3.35 0.70 22.15
CA GLU A 67 -4.63 0.79 21.44
C GLU A 67 -5.37 -0.54 21.30
N THR A 68 -4.64 -1.67 21.26
CA THR A 68 -5.24 -3.00 21.06
C THR A 68 -4.60 -4.08 21.94
N PRO A 69 -4.55 -3.89 23.27
CA PRO A 69 -3.78 -4.74 24.19
C PRO A 69 -4.14 -6.22 24.11
N ASP A 70 -5.43 -6.53 23.90
CA ASP A 70 -5.97 -7.89 23.80
C ASP A 70 -5.48 -8.65 22.56
N ARG A 71 -5.10 -7.93 21.50
CA ARG A 71 -4.67 -8.49 20.20
C ARG A 71 -3.21 -8.21 19.87
N ALA A 72 -2.54 -7.31 20.58
CA ALA A 72 -1.17 -6.86 20.30
C ALA A 72 -0.21 -8.03 20.03
N ARG A 73 -0.14 -9.00 20.96
CA ARG A 73 0.72 -10.18 20.83
C ARG A 73 0.39 -11.00 19.57
N ARG A 74 -0.90 -11.16 19.26
CA ARG A 74 -1.36 -11.91 18.08
C ARG A 74 -0.96 -11.20 16.79
N ILE A 75 -1.11 -9.88 16.74
CA ILE A 75 -0.77 -9.06 15.57
C ILE A 75 0.75 -9.11 15.33
N LEU A 76 1.55 -8.87 16.37
CA LEU A 76 3.02 -8.96 16.29
C LEU A 76 3.48 -10.33 15.79
N HIS A 77 2.93 -11.42 16.35
CA HIS A 77 3.27 -12.77 15.91
C HIS A 77 2.89 -13.05 14.44
N ARG A 78 1.77 -12.49 13.97
CA ARG A 78 1.38 -12.58 12.55
C ARG A 78 2.32 -11.77 11.65
N ILE A 79 2.82 -10.63 12.11
CA ILE A 79 3.84 -9.85 11.40
C ILE A 79 5.14 -10.65 11.32
N GLU A 80 5.57 -11.29 12.41
CA GLU A 80 6.75 -12.16 12.39
C GLU A 80 6.60 -13.32 11.40
N ALA A 81 5.43 -13.96 11.39
CA ALA A 81 5.14 -15.08 10.49
C ALA A 81 5.30 -14.70 9.02
N VAL A 82 4.88 -13.50 8.61
CA VAL A 82 5.00 -13.02 7.23
C VAL A 82 6.39 -12.44 6.88
N ARG A 83 7.35 -12.54 7.81
CA ARG A 83 8.69 -11.94 7.72
C ARG A 83 9.80 -12.90 8.14
N GLY A 84 9.49 -14.19 8.29
CA GLY A 84 10.45 -15.22 8.70
C GLY A 84 10.96 -15.04 10.14
N GLY A 85 10.07 -14.74 11.08
CA GLY A 85 10.38 -14.63 12.51
C GLY A 85 10.90 -13.27 12.96
N ARG A 86 10.79 -12.23 12.13
CA ARG A 86 11.23 -10.86 12.43
C ARG A 86 10.09 -9.88 12.26
N LEU A 87 10.13 -8.73 12.92
CA LEU A 87 9.10 -7.70 12.67
C LEU A 87 9.30 -6.91 11.36
N ASN A 88 10.44 -7.06 10.70
CA ASN A 88 10.74 -6.37 9.44
C ASN A 88 11.63 -7.22 8.52
N ASP A 89 11.52 -6.95 7.21
CA ASP A 89 12.42 -7.47 6.19
C ASP A 89 13.00 -6.28 5.40
N PRO A 90 14.33 -6.11 5.34
CA PRO A 90 14.94 -5.00 4.59
C PRO A 90 14.99 -5.25 3.08
N ARG A 91 14.89 -6.52 2.62
CA ARG A 91 15.06 -6.90 1.20
C ARG A 91 13.96 -6.26 0.35
N PHE A 92 14.37 -5.59 -0.74
CA PHE A 92 13.42 -5.00 -1.68
C PHE A 92 12.53 -6.10 -2.30
N GLY A 93 11.27 -5.77 -2.61
CA GLY A 93 10.27 -6.76 -3.03
C GLY A 93 9.67 -7.52 -1.85
N ALA A 94 10.47 -8.32 -1.15
CA ALA A 94 10.01 -9.12 0.00
C ALA A 94 9.36 -8.23 1.07
N ARG A 95 9.98 -7.08 1.38
CA ARG A 95 9.43 -6.08 2.30
C ARG A 95 8.04 -5.55 1.92
N MET A 96 7.65 -5.59 0.65
CA MET A 96 6.35 -5.08 0.19
C MET A 96 5.23 -6.11 0.29
N ARG A 97 5.54 -7.41 0.18
CA ARG A 97 4.55 -8.48 0.08
C ARG A 97 4.48 -9.39 1.30
N GLY A 98 5.62 -9.62 1.95
CA GLY A 98 5.76 -10.68 2.95
C GLY A 98 5.90 -12.06 2.31
N ASP A 99 6.26 -13.03 3.13
CA ASP A 99 6.48 -14.43 2.75
C ASP A 99 5.56 -15.37 3.55
N GLY A 100 5.38 -16.60 3.08
CA GLY A 100 4.62 -17.66 3.77
C GLY A 100 3.09 -17.59 3.61
N LEU A 101 2.40 -18.58 4.18
CA LEU A 101 0.98 -18.88 3.90
C LEU A 101 0.03 -17.70 4.12
N PHE A 102 0.27 -16.88 5.15
CA PHE A 102 -0.59 -15.72 5.41
C PHE A 102 -0.41 -14.62 4.36
N ALA A 103 0.83 -14.35 3.94
CA ALA A 103 1.10 -13.40 2.85
C ALA A 103 0.51 -13.89 1.53
N GLU A 104 0.58 -15.19 1.26
CA GLU A 104 -0.05 -15.82 0.10
C GLU A 104 -1.58 -15.70 0.13
N LEU A 105 -2.20 -15.89 1.31
CA LEU A 105 -3.65 -15.72 1.49
C LEU A 105 -4.07 -14.28 1.19
N VAL A 106 -3.36 -13.29 1.75
CA VAL A 106 -3.60 -11.86 1.48
C VAL A 106 -3.45 -11.56 -0.02
N ALA A 107 -2.37 -12.05 -0.64
CA ALA A 107 -2.12 -11.86 -2.06
C ALA A 107 -3.23 -12.48 -2.93
N ARG A 108 -3.74 -13.65 -2.55
CA ARG A 108 -4.82 -14.35 -3.24
C ARG A 108 -6.15 -13.61 -3.09
N ARG A 109 -6.50 -13.18 -1.87
CA ARG A 109 -7.70 -12.38 -1.59
C ARG A 109 -7.73 -11.11 -2.42
N PHE A 110 -6.63 -10.33 -2.40
CA PHE A 110 -6.50 -9.14 -3.21
C PHE A 110 -6.67 -9.43 -4.71
N ARG A 111 -5.99 -10.46 -5.24
CA ARG A 111 -6.05 -10.80 -6.66
C ARG A 111 -7.46 -11.17 -7.10
N LEU A 112 -8.15 -12.00 -6.31
CA LEU A 112 -9.53 -12.41 -6.60
C LEU A 112 -10.49 -11.22 -6.54
N ALA A 113 -10.33 -10.34 -5.55
CA ALA A 113 -11.14 -9.13 -5.44
C ALA A 113 -10.93 -8.19 -6.63
N VAL A 114 -9.68 -7.92 -7.00
CA VAL A 114 -9.32 -7.11 -8.19
C VAL A 114 -9.95 -7.69 -9.46
N GLN A 115 -9.83 -9.00 -9.67
CA GLN A 115 -10.44 -9.67 -10.82
C GLN A 115 -11.96 -9.56 -10.82
N ARG A 116 -12.62 -9.82 -9.68
CA ARG A 116 -14.08 -9.72 -9.53
C ARG A 116 -14.61 -8.32 -9.79
N LEU A 117 -13.84 -7.29 -9.42
CA LEU A 117 -14.22 -5.89 -9.54
C LEU A 117 -13.83 -5.26 -10.90
N GLY A 118 -13.18 -6.02 -11.79
CA GLY A 118 -12.72 -5.50 -13.09
C GLY A 118 -11.58 -4.48 -12.99
N LEU A 119 -10.86 -4.44 -11.87
CA LEU A 119 -9.68 -3.59 -11.68
C LEU A 119 -8.45 -4.25 -12.31
N VAL A 120 -7.44 -3.45 -12.64
CA VAL A 120 -6.11 -3.96 -13.04
C VAL A 120 -5.04 -3.69 -11.97
N THR A 121 -3.96 -4.47 -11.96
CA THR A 121 -2.87 -4.28 -10.97
C THR A 121 -1.75 -3.38 -11.45
N ARG A 122 -1.76 -2.99 -12.73
CA ARG A 122 -0.76 -2.10 -13.33
C ARG A 122 -1.44 -0.77 -13.68
N PRO A 123 -0.89 0.38 -13.26
CA PRO A 123 -1.39 1.67 -13.72
C PRO A 123 -1.21 1.80 -15.24
N PRO A 124 -1.94 2.71 -15.90
CA PRO A 124 -1.73 2.99 -17.32
C PRO A 124 -0.31 3.46 -17.58
N THR A 125 0.17 3.20 -18.80
CA THR A 125 1.46 3.73 -19.26
C THR A 125 1.40 5.25 -19.26
N LEU A 126 2.36 5.89 -18.57
CA LEU A 126 2.47 7.33 -18.53
C LEU A 126 3.12 7.85 -19.81
N ASP A 127 2.62 8.98 -20.32
CA ASP A 127 3.30 9.71 -21.39
C ASP A 127 4.55 10.39 -20.83
N CYS A 128 5.70 9.79 -21.12
CA CYS A 128 6.99 10.30 -20.69
C CYS A 128 7.65 11.24 -21.72
N THR A 129 7.01 11.53 -22.86
CA THR A 129 7.64 12.30 -23.97
C THR A 129 7.94 13.75 -23.60
N ARG A 130 7.24 14.30 -22.60
CA ARG A 130 7.44 15.66 -22.08
C ARG A 130 8.48 15.75 -20.96
N PHE A 131 9.05 14.63 -20.52
CA PHE A 131 10.12 14.66 -19.52
C PHE A 131 11.43 15.04 -20.19
N THR A 132 12.04 16.10 -19.67
CA THR A 132 13.36 16.56 -20.09
C THR A 132 14.36 16.36 -18.95
N VAL A 133 15.59 15.96 -19.27
CA VAL A 133 16.67 15.92 -18.27
C VAL A 133 16.91 17.34 -17.78
N ALA A 134 17.00 17.52 -16.46
CA ALA A 134 17.35 18.82 -15.89
C ALA A 134 18.69 19.32 -16.48
N PRO A 135 18.82 20.62 -16.81
CA PRO A 135 20.09 21.16 -17.28
C PRO A 135 21.19 20.92 -16.23
N LYS A 136 22.42 20.65 -16.70
CA LYS A 136 23.55 20.29 -15.82
C LYS A 136 24.02 21.43 -14.91
N SER A 137 23.65 22.68 -15.20
CA SER A 137 23.92 23.81 -14.33
C SER A 137 22.79 23.96 -13.31
N PRO A 138 23.09 24.18 -12.02
CA PRO A 138 22.07 24.55 -11.06
C PRO A 138 21.55 25.94 -11.43
N GLN A 139 20.47 25.99 -12.20
CA GLN A 139 19.64 27.18 -12.25
C GLN A 139 18.91 27.21 -10.91
N GLN A 140 19.54 27.84 -9.92
CA GLN A 140 18.85 28.29 -8.73
C GLN A 140 17.64 29.10 -9.22
N LEU A 141 16.44 28.71 -8.79
CA LEU A 141 15.25 29.49 -9.07
C LEU A 141 15.44 30.85 -8.39
N ASP A 142 15.65 31.90 -9.18
CA ASP A 142 15.62 33.27 -8.67
C ASP A 142 14.18 33.55 -8.22
N LEU A 143 13.93 33.35 -6.94
CA LEU A 143 12.74 33.82 -6.26
C LEU A 143 12.92 35.31 -5.99
N ASN A 144 12.80 36.12 -7.04
CA ASN A 144 12.59 37.55 -6.88
C ASN A 144 11.16 37.76 -6.37
N LEU A 145 11.01 37.76 -5.04
CA LEU A 145 9.89 38.37 -4.31
C LEU A 145 10.18 39.85 -4.09
#